data_AF-A0A2E4PN55-F1
#
_entry.id   AF-A0A2E4PN55-F1
#
_cell.length_a   1.000
_cell.length_b   1.000
_cell.length_c   1.000
_cell.angle_alpha   90.00
_cell.angle_beta   90.00
_cell.angle_gamma   90.00
#
_symmetry.space_group_name_H-M   'P 1'
#
loop_
_entity.id
_entity.type
_entity.pdbx_description
1 polymer ?
#
loop_
_entity_poly.entity_id
_entity_poly.type
_entity_poly.pdbx_seq_one_letter_code
_entity_poly.pdbx_strand_id
1 'polypeptide(L)'
;MKLSEYIKKRNGVPIGHSKSLQNNLKRSLGAKNFSTFWNFWNPIFSYYLGTKIFKPLKKIFPIGLSLVLTFVFCGLIHDLVTTVVRAKISLFFTVWFFIMGIMVVVSKQIDYDLSHKKWILRAFVNLALIGVCLFLTNVLNRLLHFY
;
A
#
# COMPACT_ATOMS: atom_id res chain seq x y z
N MET A 1 17.75 -0.59 -12.36
CA MET A 1 17.87 -1.13 -11.00
C MET A 1 17.20 -2.48 -10.96
N LYS A 2 17.95 -3.52 -10.57
CA LYS A 2 17.45 -4.89 -10.41
C LYS A 2 16.56 -5.00 -9.15
N LEU A 3 15.76 -6.07 -9.03
CA LEU A 3 14.89 -6.31 -7.87
C LEU A 3 15.70 -6.36 -6.55
N SER A 4 16.84 -7.04 -6.55
CA SER A 4 17.73 -7.16 -5.38
C SER A 4 18.25 -5.81 -4.89
N GLU A 5 18.67 -4.95 -5.83
CA GLU A 5 19.12 -3.58 -5.54
C GLU A 5 17.96 -2.72 -4.99
N TYR A 6 16.77 -2.83 -5.59
CA TYR A 6 15.57 -2.14 -5.14
C TYR A 6 15.24 -2.50 -3.69
N ILE A 7 15.24 -3.80 -3.37
CA ILE A 7 14.91 -4.30 -2.03
C ILE A 7 15.97 -3.89 -1.03
N LYS A 8 17.27 -4.04 -1.35
CA LYS A 8 18.35 -3.60 -0.48
C LYS A 8 18.25 -2.11 -0.17
N LYS A 9 17.89 -1.27 -1.16
CA LYS A 9 17.66 0.17 -0.97
C LYS A 9 16.50 0.48 -0.02
N ARG A 10 15.37 -0.23 -0.15
CA ARG A 10 14.16 0.05 0.65
C ARG A 10 14.19 -0.58 2.04
N ASN A 11 14.65 -1.82 2.14
CA ASN A 11 14.67 -2.61 3.36
C ASN A 11 15.96 -2.41 4.18
N GLY A 12 17.09 -2.18 3.52
CA GLY A 12 18.41 -2.08 4.14
C GLY A 12 19.17 -3.40 4.22
N VAL A 13 18.51 -4.54 3.93
CA VAL A 13 19.13 -5.87 3.84
C VAL A 13 18.76 -6.56 2.53
N PRO A 14 19.55 -7.55 2.05
CA PRO A 14 19.23 -8.32 0.84
C PRO A 14 17.96 -9.16 0.99
N ILE A 15 17.45 -9.64 -0.15
CA ILE A 15 16.31 -10.57 -0.22
C ILE A 15 16.62 -11.83 0.59
N GLY A 16 15.62 -12.35 1.31
CA GLY A 16 15.76 -13.59 2.10
C GLY A 16 16.44 -13.41 3.46
N HIS A 17 16.93 -12.21 3.79
CA HIS A 17 17.55 -11.94 5.09
C HIS A 17 16.51 -11.98 6.23
N SER A 18 16.85 -12.59 7.37
CA SER A 18 15.95 -12.79 8.52
C SER A 18 15.33 -11.48 9.05
N LYS A 19 16.12 -10.40 9.11
CA LYS A 19 15.67 -9.05 9.49
C LYS A 19 14.76 -8.34 8.48
N SER A 20 14.47 -8.93 7.32
CA SER A 20 13.70 -8.29 6.25
C SER A 20 12.31 -7.85 6.70
N LEU A 21 11.55 -8.75 7.35
CA LEU A 21 10.20 -8.43 7.82
C LEU A 21 10.22 -7.34 8.90
N GLN A 22 11.12 -7.47 9.88
CA GLN A 22 11.30 -6.48 10.96
C GLN A 22 11.61 -5.09 10.38
N ASN A 23 12.48 -5.00 9.38
CA ASN A 23 12.84 -3.73 8.75
C ASN A 23 11.68 -3.13 7.95
N ASN A 24 10.93 -3.95 7.20
CA ASN A 24 9.73 -3.49 6.49
C ASN A 24 8.72 -2.88 7.47
N LEU A 25 8.41 -3.57 8.56
CA LEU A 25 7.47 -3.09 9.58
C LEU A 25 7.99 -1.83 10.28
N LYS A 26 9.24 -1.84 10.76
CA LYS A 26 9.83 -0.69 11.45
C LYS A 26 9.89 0.55 10.56
N ARG A 27 10.23 0.40 9.27
CA ARG A 27 10.35 1.53 8.33
C ARG A 27 9.00 2.00 7.80
N SER A 28 8.07 1.09 7.52
CA SER A 28 6.72 1.44 7.05
C SER A 28 5.95 2.19 8.13
N LEU A 29 5.81 1.62 9.33
CA LEU A 29 5.14 2.27 10.46
C LEU A 29 5.84 3.58 10.84
N GLY A 30 7.17 3.60 10.80
CA GLY A 30 7.97 4.79 11.05
C GLY A 30 8.05 5.80 9.91
N ALA A 31 7.30 5.62 8.81
CA ALA A 31 7.37 6.50 7.66
C ALA A 31 6.87 7.90 8.00
N LYS A 32 7.45 8.91 7.36
CA LYS A 32 7.15 10.32 7.61
C LYS A 32 5.73 10.75 7.19
N ASN A 33 5.12 10.02 6.26
CA ASN A 33 3.75 10.20 5.81
C ASN A 33 3.22 8.92 5.15
N PHE A 34 1.91 8.91 4.88
CA PHE A 34 1.22 7.73 4.36
C PHE A 34 1.66 7.37 2.94
N SER A 35 1.98 8.35 2.10
CA SER A 35 2.58 8.05 0.78
C SER A 35 3.92 7.31 0.91
N THR A 36 4.74 7.67 1.90
CA THR A 36 6.05 7.03 2.11
C THR A 36 5.94 5.66 2.75
N PHE A 37 4.89 5.39 3.54
CA PHE A 37 4.62 4.08 4.17
C PHE A 37 4.71 2.92 3.16
N TRP A 38 4.06 3.08 2.00
CA TRP A 38 3.97 2.05 0.97
C TRP A 38 5.29 1.76 0.22
N ASN A 39 6.31 2.61 0.39
CA ASN A 39 7.64 2.34 -0.11
C ASN A 39 8.35 1.22 0.67
N PHE A 40 7.93 0.98 1.92
CA PHE A 40 8.59 0.08 2.86
C PHE A 40 7.73 -1.13 3.24
N TRP A 41 6.41 -1.05 3.11
CA TRP A 41 5.49 -2.12 3.54
C TRP A 41 5.82 -3.47 2.89
N ASN A 42 5.93 -3.50 1.55
CA ASN A 42 6.32 -4.68 0.81
C ASN A 42 7.11 -4.32 -0.45
N PRO A 43 8.45 -4.20 -0.35
CA PRO A 43 9.28 -3.75 -1.48
C PRO A 43 9.23 -4.66 -2.71
N ILE A 44 8.97 -5.97 -2.55
CA ILE A 44 8.84 -6.91 -3.67
C ILE A 44 7.60 -6.55 -4.50
N PHE A 45 6.44 -6.46 -3.84
CA PHE A 45 5.19 -6.09 -4.50
C PHE A 45 5.27 -4.68 -5.09
N SER A 46 5.81 -3.71 -4.34
CA SER A 46 5.98 -2.34 -4.83
C SER A 46 6.87 -2.26 -6.07
N TYR A 47 7.88 -3.13 -6.20
CA TYR A 47 8.71 -3.19 -7.40
C TYR A 47 7.92 -3.67 -8.63
N TYR A 48 7.19 -4.77 -8.51
CA TYR A 48 6.42 -5.31 -9.63
C TYR A 48 5.25 -4.41 -10.02
N LEU A 49 4.47 -3.94 -9.05
CA LEU A 49 3.40 -2.97 -9.29
C LEU A 49 3.95 -1.69 -9.92
N GLY A 50 5.08 -1.18 -9.39
CA GLY A 50 5.73 0.01 -9.92
C GLY A 50 6.20 -0.15 -11.37
N THR A 51 6.76 -1.31 -11.72
CA THR A 51 7.36 -1.54 -13.05
C THR A 51 6.36 -2.02 -14.09
N LYS A 52 5.38 -2.84 -13.71
CA LYS A 52 4.45 -3.53 -14.62
C LYS A 52 3.07 -2.88 -14.69
N ILE A 53 2.65 -2.14 -13.67
CA ILE A 53 1.31 -1.55 -13.60
C ILE A 53 1.38 -0.02 -13.63
N PHE A 54 2.04 0.58 -12.63
CA PHE A 54 2.11 2.03 -12.50
C PHE A 54 2.82 2.71 -13.68
N LYS A 55 3.98 2.20 -14.11
CA LYS A 55 4.75 2.77 -15.22
C LYS A 55 3.97 2.78 -16.54
N PRO A 56 3.33 1.68 -16.97
CA PRO A 56 2.44 1.71 -18.13
C PRO A 56 1.27 2.67 -17.96
N LEU A 57 0.56 2.63 -16.82
CA LEU A 57 -0.61 3.49 -16.58
C LEU A 57 -0.25 4.98 -16.62
N LYS A 58 0.90 5.37 -16.07
CA LYS A 58 1.39 6.75 -16.07
C LYS A 58 1.61 7.32 -17.48
N LYS A 59 1.76 6.48 -18.51
CA LYS A 59 1.85 6.95 -19.90
C LYS A 59 0.51 7.39 -20.48
N ILE A 60 -0.60 6.96 -19.87
CA ILE A 60 -1.96 7.15 -20.37
C ILE A 60 -2.75 8.09 -19.43
N PHE A 61 -2.55 7.95 -18.12
CA PHE A 61 -3.31 8.65 -17.08
C PHE A 61 -2.46 9.60 -16.24
N PRO A 62 -3.07 10.61 -15.59
CA PRO A 62 -2.40 11.43 -14.59
C PRO A 62 -1.79 10.58 -13.47
N ILE A 63 -0.76 11.11 -12.82
CA ILE A 63 0.02 10.40 -11.79
C ILE A 63 -0.87 9.90 -10.63
N GLY A 64 -1.82 10.73 -10.18
CA GLY A 64 -2.73 10.39 -9.09
C GLY A 64 -3.63 9.20 -9.46
N LEU A 65 -4.29 9.27 -10.61
CA LEU A 65 -5.15 8.18 -11.09
C LEU A 65 -4.36 6.89 -11.34
N SER A 66 -3.17 6.99 -11.93
CA SER A 66 -2.28 5.84 -12.13
C SER A 66 -1.93 5.15 -10.81
N LEU A 67 -1.75 5.92 -9.74
CA LEU A 67 -1.45 5.39 -8.41
C LEU A 67 -2.67 4.67 -7.83
N VAL A 68 -3.85 5.29 -7.86
CA VAL A 68 -5.10 4.66 -7.39
C VAL A 68 -5.37 3.35 -8.14
N LEU A 69 -5.27 3.35 -9.47
CA LEU A 69 -5.44 2.15 -10.28
C LEU A 69 -4.41 1.05 -9.97
N THR A 70 -3.18 1.43 -9.63
CA THR A 70 -2.17 0.47 -9.18
C THR A 70 -2.55 -0.18 -7.85
N PHE A 71 -3.13 0.58 -6.93
CA PHE A 71 -3.68 0.04 -5.68
C PHE A 71 -4.87 -0.88 -5.94
N VAL A 72 -5.82 -0.48 -6.80
CA VAL A 72 -6.96 -1.33 -7.21
C VAL A 72 -6.48 -2.66 -7.77
N PHE A 73 -5.51 -2.65 -8.68
CA PHE A 73 -4.93 -3.88 -9.23
C PHE A 73 -4.27 -4.75 -8.14
N CYS A 74 -3.61 -4.13 -7.17
CA CYS A 74 -3.08 -4.85 -6.01
C CYS A 74 -4.21 -5.51 -5.20
N GLY A 75 -5.29 -4.79 -4.92
CA GLY A 75 -6.47 -5.32 -4.22
C GLY A 75 -7.13 -6.48 -4.96
N LEU A 76 -7.25 -6.39 -6.29
CA LEU A 76 -7.78 -7.47 -7.12
C LEU A 76 -6.95 -8.76 -7.01
N ILE A 77 -5.62 -8.66 -6.92
CA ILE A 77 -4.77 -9.84 -6.69
C ILE A 77 -5.10 -10.49 -5.34
N HIS A 78 -5.32 -9.68 -4.28
CA HIS A 78 -5.65 -10.22 -2.97
C HIS A 78 -7.04 -10.88 -2.97
N ASP A 79 -8.03 -10.25 -3.58
CA ASP A 79 -9.37 -10.82 -3.74
C ASP A 79 -9.37 -12.08 -4.60
N LEU A 80 -8.52 -12.17 -5.63
CA LEU A 80 -8.36 -13.38 -6.42
C LEU A 80 -7.82 -14.53 -5.57
N VAL A 81 -6.78 -14.26 -4.76
CA VAL A 81 -6.21 -15.26 -3.84
C VAL A 81 -7.26 -15.73 -2.83
N THR A 82 -8.03 -14.81 -2.24
CA THR A 82 -9.08 -15.19 -1.28
C THR A 82 -10.24 -15.92 -1.94
N THR A 83 -10.61 -15.55 -3.17
CA THR A 83 -11.65 -16.23 -3.95
C THR A 83 -11.24 -17.66 -4.27
N VAL A 84 -10.00 -17.90 -4.68
CA VAL A 84 -9.48 -19.25 -4.95
C VAL A 84 -9.49 -20.11 -3.68
N VAL A 85 -9.09 -19.54 -2.53
CA VAL A 85 -9.04 -20.28 -1.26
C VAL A 85 -10.44 -20.55 -0.68
N ARG A 86 -11.39 -19.61 -0.86
CA ARG A 86 -12.73 -19.69 -0.24
C ARG A 86 -13.83 -20.15 -1.19
N ALA A 87 -13.53 -20.29 -2.49
CA ALA A 87 -14.49 -20.53 -3.56
C ALA A 87 -15.67 -19.53 -3.59
N LYS A 88 -15.47 -18.30 -3.07
CA LYS A 88 -16.49 -17.24 -3.02
C LYS A 88 -15.88 -15.94 -3.51
N ILE A 89 -16.55 -15.29 -4.46
CA ILE A 89 -16.14 -13.98 -4.98
C ILE A 89 -16.26 -12.94 -3.87
N SER A 90 -15.20 -12.15 -3.72
CA SER A 90 -15.07 -11.05 -2.78
C SER A 90 -14.44 -9.87 -3.50
N LEU A 91 -14.93 -8.64 -3.28
CA LEU A 91 -14.25 -7.41 -3.70
C LEU A 91 -13.74 -6.59 -2.51
N PHE A 92 -13.67 -7.19 -1.32
CA PHE A 92 -13.33 -6.48 -0.10
C PHE A 92 -11.94 -5.83 -0.17
N PHE A 93 -10.92 -6.57 -0.62
CA PHE A 93 -9.56 -6.01 -0.71
C PHE A 93 -9.45 -4.96 -1.82
N THR A 94 -10.17 -5.14 -2.92
CA THR A 94 -10.21 -4.17 -4.02
C THR A 94 -10.76 -2.83 -3.55
N VAL A 95 -11.89 -2.82 -2.84
CA VAL A 95 -12.47 -1.59 -2.28
C VAL A 95 -11.56 -0.99 -1.21
N TRP A 96 -10.96 -1.83 -0.35
CA TRP A 96 -10.04 -1.34 0.68
C TRP A 96 -8.80 -0.68 0.09
N PHE A 97 -8.16 -1.32 -0.89
CA PHE A 97 -7.00 -0.77 -1.58
C PHE A 97 -7.37 0.45 -2.41
N PHE A 98 -8.56 0.53 -2.99
CA PHE A 98 -9.05 1.73 -3.66
C PHE A 98 -9.07 2.93 -2.70
N ILE A 99 -9.68 2.78 -1.52
CA ILE A 99 -9.72 3.84 -0.49
C ILE A 99 -8.31 4.20 -0.03
N MET A 100 -7.44 3.22 0.22
CA MET A 100 -6.04 3.48 0.59
C MET A 100 -5.29 4.22 -0.53
N GLY A 101 -5.54 3.89 -1.80
CA GLY A 101 -4.97 4.56 -2.96
C GLY A 101 -5.35 6.03 -3.02
N ILE A 102 -6.63 6.36 -2.77
CA ILE A 102 -7.09 7.75 -2.65
C ILE A 102 -6.39 8.45 -1.49
N MET A 103 -6.33 7.81 -0.31
CA MET A 103 -5.68 8.37 0.87
C MET A 103 -4.19 8.64 0.64
N VAL A 104 -3.51 7.81 -0.15
CA VAL A 104 -2.12 8.05 -0.56
C VAL A 104 -1.99 9.27 -1.45
N VAL A 105 -2.89 9.44 -2.43
CA VAL A 105 -2.89 10.62 -3.32
C VAL A 105 -3.17 11.89 -2.52
N VAL A 106 -4.16 11.87 -1.62
CA VAL A 106 -4.48 12.99 -0.72
C VAL A 106 -3.29 13.30 0.19
N SER A 107 -2.69 12.28 0.82
CA SER A 107 -1.47 12.46 1.64
C SER A 107 -0.33 13.10 0.88
N LYS A 108 -0.18 12.79 -0.41
CA LYS A 108 0.85 13.38 -1.27
C LYS A 108 0.54 14.83 -1.66
N GLN A 109 -0.74 15.19 -1.79
CA GLN A 109 -1.16 16.57 -2.08
C GLN A 109 -1.02 17.48 -0.86
N ILE A 110 -1.31 16.96 0.34
CA ILE A 110 -1.15 17.71 1.60
C ILE A 110 0.33 17.89 1.97
N ASP A 111 1.20 17.00 1.48
CA ASP A 111 2.66 16.99 1.71
C ASP A 111 3.09 17.19 3.17
N TYR A 112 2.33 16.62 4.10
CA TYR A 112 2.69 16.66 5.51
C TYR A 112 3.93 15.80 5.79
N ASP A 113 4.73 16.21 6.78
CA ASP A 113 5.97 15.54 7.16
C ASP A 113 6.06 15.35 8.68
N LEU A 114 6.03 14.11 9.14
CA LEU A 114 6.17 13.74 10.55
C LEU A 114 7.59 13.26 10.90
N SER A 115 8.59 13.47 10.04
CA SER A 115 9.97 13.01 10.26
C SER A 115 10.59 13.51 11.56
N HIS A 116 10.24 14.74 11.99
CA HIS A 116 10.67 15.35 13.26
C HIS A 116 9.96 14.79 14.49
N LYS A 117 8.92 13.96 14.32
CA LYS A 117 8.16 13.38 15.43
C LYS A 117 8.73 12.00 15.83
N LYS A 118 8.45 11.60 17.08
CA LYS A 118 8.83 10.28 17.62
C LYS A 118 8.26 9.16 16.76
N TRP A 119 8.98 8.04 16.66
CA TRP A 119 8.56 6.88 15.86
C TRP A 119 7.16 6.38 16.22
N ILE A 120 6.82 6.35 17.51
CA ILE A 120 5.51 5.89 18.00
C ILE A 120 4.37 6.74 17.44
N LEU A 121 4.53 8.07 17.38
CA LEU A 121 3.50 8.95 16.82
C LEU A 121 3.32 8.70 15.32
N ARG A 122 4.42 8.51 14.57
CA ARG A 122 4.35 8.17 13.14
C ARG A 122 3.66 6.83 12.91
N ALA A 123 3.99 5.83 13.72
CA ALA A 123 3.37 4.51 13.65
C ALA A 123 1.87 4.61 13.94
N PHE A 124 1.49 5.35 14.98
CA PHE A 124 0.09 5.59 15.32
C PHE A 124 -0.67 6.26 14.17
N VAL A 125 -0.14 7.34 13.59
CA VAL A 125 -0.79 8.03 12.46
C VAL A 125 -0.95 7.10 11.25
N ASN A 126 0.10 6.38 10.86
CA ASN A 126 0.02 5.46 9.72
C ASN A 126 -0.98 4.32 9.98
N LEU A 127 -0.99 3.75 11.19
CA LEU A 127 -1.97 2.71 11.57
C LEU A 127 -3.39 3.24 11.64
N ALA A 128 -3.59 4.45 12.18
CA ALA A 128 -4.89 5.10 12.23
C ALA A 128 -5.44 5.33 10.82
N LEU A 129 -4.62 5.75 9.86
CA LEU A 129 -5.03 5.91 8.47
C LEU A 129 -5.44 4.58 7.83
N ILE A 130 -4.69 3.49 8.07
CA ILE A 130 -5.06 2.14 7.61
C ILE A 130 -6.40 1.72 8.25
N GLY A 131 -6.54 1.94 9.55
CA GLY A 131 -7.74 1.62 10.33
C GLY A 131 -8.97 2.38 9.84
N VAL A 132 -8.82 3.68 9.55
CA VAL A 132 -9.89 4.51 8.95
C VAL A 132 -10.29 3.97 7.57
N CYS A 133 -9.31 3.63 6.71
CA CYS A 133 -9.60 3.05 5.40
C CYS A 133 -10.36 1.71 5.54
N LEU A 134 -9.97 0.88 6.50
CA LEU A 134 -10.62 -0.40 6.76
C LEU A 134 -12.03 -0.20 7.33
N PHE A 135 -12.22 0.74 8.25
CA PHE A 135 -13.53 1.09 8.80
C PHE A 135 -14.48 1.55 7.68
N LEU A 136 -14.02 2.46 6.81
CA LEU A 136 -14.80 2.92 5.66
C LEU A 136 -15.17 1.77 4.72
N THR A 137 -14.24 0.84 4.47
CA THR A 137 -14.51 -0.36 3.66
C THR A 137 -15.61 -1.21 4.28
N ASN A 138 -15.58 -1.42 5.60
CA ASN A 138 -16.62 -2.18 6.29
C ASN A 138 -17.99 -1.50 6.24
N VAL A 139 -18.02 -0.18 6.40
CA VAL A 139 -19.26 0.61 6.25
C VAL A 139 -19.81 0.44 4.84
N LEU A 140 -18.98 0.60 3.80
CA LEU A 140 -19.40 0.40 2.41
C LEU A 140 -19.85 -1.04 2.15
N ASN A 141 -19.18 -2.04 2.73
CA ASN A 141 -19.58 -3.43 2.55
C ASN A 141 -20.97 -3.71 3.13
N ARG A 142 -21.29 -3.11 4.29
CA ARG A 142 -22.63 -3.23 4.89
C ARG A 142 -23.72 -2.59 4.04
N LEU A 143 -23.38 -1.58 3.23
CA LEU A 143 -24.34 -0.87 2.38
C LEU A 143 -24.49 -1.52 0.99
N LEU A 144 -23.40 -2.05 0.43
CA LEU A 144 -23.31 -2.48 -0.97
C LEU A 144 -23.13 -4.00 -1.14
N HIS A 145 -22.88 -4.74 -0.06
CA HIS A 145 -22.79 -6.21 -0.03
C HIS A 145 -21.83 -6.82 -1.08
N PHE A 146 -20.62 -6.29 -1.20
CA PHE A 146 -19.59 -6.77 -2.14
C PHE A 146 -18.65 -7.85 -1.55
N TYR A 147 -18.98 -8.36 -0.35
CA TYR A 147 -18.28 -9.45 0.36
C TYR A 147 -19.24 -10.21 1.28
#